data_AF-A0A1D7XH94-F1
#
_entry.id   AF-A0A1D7XH94-F1
#
_cell.length_a   1.000
_cell.length_b   1.000
_cell.length_c   1.000
_cell.angle_alpha   90.00
_cell.angle_beta   90.00
_cell.angle_gamma   90.00
#
_symmetry.space_group_name_H-M   'P 1'
#
loop_
_entity.id
_entity.type
_entity.pdbx_description
1 polymer ?
#
loop_
_entity_poly.entity_id
_entity_poly.type
_entity_poly.pdbx_seq_one_letter_code
_entity_poly.pdbx_strand_id
1 'polypeptide(L)'
;MDESDEMDNIIFIDGISNTITKGKVKHILNRHTFNRVKNNLQYKIKTMPREDLEMDISERSFFNPSWSEEKVVEAAQQAYDTIIEQGEINGKHTVEVYGEEINVYIDNGKFGTAYGSHHYTLDDFGL
;
A
#
# COMPACT_ATOMS: atom_id res chain seq x y z
N MET A 1 -2.55 -9.11 39.81
CA MET A 1 -2.84 -9.68 38.49
C MET A 1 -2.20 -8.71 37.52
N ASP A 2 -1.17 -9.22 36.87
CA ASP A 2 -0.29 -8.49 35.97
C ASP A 2 -0.98 -8.39 34.60
N GLU A 3 -1.10 -7.19 34.05
CA GLU A 3 -1.66 -6.91 32.71
C GLU A 3 -0.52 -6.61 31.73
N SER A 4 0.51 -7.46 31.70
CA SER A 4 1.66 -7.29 30.79
C SER A 4 1.87 -8.43 29.78
N ASP A 5 0.96 -9.40 29.70
CA ASP A 5 1.16 -10.65 28.95
C ASP A 5 0.39 -10.79 27.62
N GLU A 6 0.29 -9.75 26.76
CA GLU A 6 -0.28 -9.93 25.39
C GLU A 6 0.37 -9.10 24.26
N MET A 7 1.66 -8.74 24.34
CA MET A 7 2.29 -7.94 23.26
C MET A 7 3.64 -8.43 22.71
N ASP A 8 4.06 -9.67 22.97
CA ASP A 8 5.37 -10.16 22.52
C ASP A 8 5.34 -11.51 21.77
N ASN A 9 4.47 -11.64 20.78
CA ASN A 9 4.62 -12.67 19.74
C ASN A 9 5.04 -12.04 18.39
N ILE A 10 6.05 -11.17 18.42
CA ILE A 10 6.79 -10.81 17.20
C ILE A 10 7.73 -11.99 16.92
N ILE A 11 7.36 -12.86 15.96
CA ILE A 11 8.27 -13.87 15.43
C ILE A 11 9.37 -13.13 14.66
N PHE A 12 10.50 -12.87 15.34
CA PHE A 12 11.73 -12.51 14.67
C PHE A 12 12.22 -13.74 13.91
N ILE A 13 11.83 -13.85 12.64
CA ILE A 13 12.52 -14.74 11.69
C ILE A 13 13.90 -14.10 11.49
N ASP A 14 14.95 -14.72 12.05
CA ASP A 14 16.32 -14.23 12.05
C ASP A 14 16.71 -13.60 10.68
N GLY A 15 16.89 -12.27 10.67
CA GLY A 15 17.37 -11.50 9.52
C GLY A 15 16.32 -10.79 8.66
N ILE A 16 15.02 -10.97 8.92
CA ILE A 16 13.94 -10.26 8.21
C ILE A 16 13.41 -9.13 9.10
N SER A 17 13.75 -7.88 8.77
CA SER A 17 13.04 -6.73 9.33
C SER A 17 11.69 -6.62 8.63
N ASN A 18 10.60 -6.91 9.35
CA ASN A 18 9.25 -6.80 8.82
C ASN A 18 8.77 -5.35 8.66
N THR A 19 9.62 -4.35 8.87
CA THR A 19 9.20 -2.94 8.78
C THR A 19 9.27 -2.40 7.36
N ILE A 20 8.17 -1.83 6.86
CA ILE A 20 8.15 -1.11 5.59
C ILE A 20 9.06 0.13 5.68
N THR A 21 10.07 0.21 4.81
CA THR A 21 10.98 1.37 4.82
C THR A 21 10.27 2.68 4.43
N LYS A 22 10.79 3.83 4.89
CA LYS A 22 10.25 5.16 4.56
C LYS A 22 10.08 5.41 3.06
N GLY A 23 11.00 4.90 2.25
CA GLY A 23 10.94 5.01 0.79
C GLY A 23 9.76 4.25 0.19
N LYS A 24 9.47 3.07 0.72
CA LYS A 24 8.32 2.24 0.32
C LYS A 24 7.00 2.86 0.80
N VAL A 25 6.94 3.36 2.03
CA VAL A 25 5.80 4.15 2.53
C VAL A 25 5.50 5.33 1.59
N LYS A 26 6.52 6.13 1.26
CA LYS A 26 6.37 7.26 0.34
C LYS A 26 5.87 6.82 -1.05
N HIS A 27 6.34 5.69 -1.56
CA HIS A 27 5.87 5.14 -2.83
C HIS A 27 4.38 4.79 -2.77
N ILE A 28 3.96 4.00 -1.77
CA ILE A 28 2.57 3.59 -1.56
C ILE A 28 1.65 4.81 -1.52
N LEU A 29 1.97 5.78 -0.67
CA LEU A 29 1.16 6.99 -0.52
C LEU A 29 1.12 7.81 -1.81
N ASN A 30 2.24 8.01 -2.51
CA ASN A 30 2.21 8.83 -3.72
C ASN A 30 1.59 8.17 -4.95
N ARG A 31 1.48 6.84 -4.98
CA ARG A 31 0.98 6.08 -6.14
C ARG A 31 -0.41 5.51 -5.95
N HIS A 32 -0.80 5.19 -4.71
CA HIS A 32 -1.97 4.36 -4.42
C HIS A 32 -2.95 4.99 -3.41
N THR A 33 -2.73 6.21 -2.91
CA THR A 33 -3.78 6.97 -2.21
C THR A 33 -4.35 8.10 -3.06
N PHE A 34 -5.68 8.17 -3.08
CA PHE A 34 -6.45 9.07 -3.92
C PHE A 34 -6.02 10.54 -3.75
N ASN A 35 -5.99 11.05 -2.52
CA ASN A 35 -5.69 12.47 -2.26
C ASN A 35 -4.25 12.87 -2.65
N ARG A 36 -3.27 11.99 -2.43
CA ARG A 36 -1.88 12.23 -2.84
C ARG A 36 -1.75 12.24 -4.36
N VAL A 37 -2.40 11.30 -5.04
CA VAL A 37 -2.41 11.25 -6.50
C VAL A 37 -3.12 12.46 -7.08
N LYS A 38 -4.28 12.86 -6.53
CA LYS A 38 -4.99 14.09 -6.90
C LYS A 38 -4.07 15.32 -6.87
N ASN A 39 -3.36 15.51 -5.76
CA ASN A 39 -2.44 16.63 -5.60
C ASN A 39 -1.30 16.58 -6.64
N ASN A 40 -0.77 15.40 -6.94
CA ASN A 40 0.27 15.23 -7.95
C ASN A 40 -0.25 15.51 -9.38
N LEU A 41 -1.48 15.10 -9.69
CA LEU A 41 -2.09 15.30 -11.01
C LEU A 41 -2.29 16.79 -11.36
N GLN A 42 -2.58 17.66 -10.38
CA GLN A 42 -2.71 19.11 -10.59
C GLN A 42 -1.46 19.75 -11.21
N TYR A 43 -0.28 19.17 -10.97
CA TYR A 43 0.96 19.62 -11.59
C TYR A 43 1.21 18.92 -12.93
N LYS A 44 0.97 17.60 -12.99
CA LYS A 44 1.25 16.81 -14.20
C LYS A 44 0.41 17.21 -15.41
N ILE A 45 -0.85 17.64 -15.21
CA ILE A 45 -1.74 18.07 -16.30
C ILE A 45 -1.19 19.28 -17.08
N LYS A 46 -0.23 20.03 -16.51
CA LYS A 46 0.41 21.17 -17.17
C LYS A 46 1.57 20.74 -18.08
N THR A 47 2.08 19.53 -17.92
CA THR A 47 3.32 19.06 -18.54
C THR A 47 3.17 17.75 -19.30
N MET A 48 2.02 17.09 -19.21
CA MET A 48 1.76 15.77 -19.79
C MET A 48 0.45 15.78 -20.58
N PRO A 49 0.40 15.15 -21.77
CA PRO A 49 -0.84 14.92 -22.50
C PRO A 49 -1.89 14.20 -21.64
N ARG A 50 -3.18 14.49 -21.89
CA ARG A 50 -4.28 13.85 -21.15
C ARG A 50 -4.26 12.33 -21.32
N GLU A 51 -4.03 11.84 -22.53
CA GLU A 51 -3.99 10.41 -22.85
C GLU A 51 -2.93 9.64 -22.02
N ASP A 52 -1.74 10.23 -21.85
CA ASP A 52 -0.67 9.65 -21.03
C ASP A 52 -1.05 9.61 -19.55
N LEU A 53 -1.81 10.61 -19.07
CA LEU A 53 -2.32 10.65 -17.69
C LEU A 53 -3.43 9.64 -17.46
N GLU A 54 -4.34 9.48 -18.43
CA GLU A 54 -5.39 8.46 -18.39
C GLU A 54 -4.76 7.07 -18.35
N MET A 55 -3.76 6.81 -19.18
CA MET A 55 -3.02 5.55 -19.17
C MET A 55 -2.33 5.31 -17.82
N ASP A 56 -1.55 6.28 -17.31
CA ASP A 56 -0.85 6.19 -16.02
C ASP A 56 -1.79 5.99 -14.82
N ILE A 57 -3.03 6.49 -14.89
CA ILE A 57 -4.04 6.28 -13.84
C ILE A 57 -4.75 4.93 -14.01
N SER A 58 -5.05 4.50 -15.23
CA SER A 58 -5.72 3.23 -15.51
C SER A 58 -4.91 2.00 -15.08
N GLU A 59 -3.58 2.11 -15.07
CA GLU A 59 -2.67 1.04 -14.64
C GLU A 59 -2.52 0.95 -13.11
N ARG A 60 -3.18 1.83 -12.35
CA ARG A 60 -3.08 1.88 -10.90
C ARG A 60 -4.38 1.42 -10.26
N SER A 61 -4.21 0.74 -9.14
CA SER A 61 -5.27 0.56 -8.16
C SER A 61 -4.89 1.28 -6.86
N PHE A 62 -5.88 1.49 -6.00
CA PHE A 62 -5.80 2.43 -4.91
C PHE A 62 -6.38 1.82 -3.63
N PHE A 63 -5.88 2.28 -2.50
CA PHE A 63 -6.51 2.05 -1.21
C PHE A 63 -7.86 2.76 -1.14
N ASN A 64 -8.67 2.35 -0.17
CA ASN A 64 -9.93 3.01 0.13
C ASN A 64 -9.70 4.52 0.32
N PRO A 65 -10.41 5.39 -0.43
CA PRO A 65 -10.15 6.82 -0.45
C PRO A 65 -10.54 7.53 0.84
N SER A 66 -11.33 6.89 1.72
CA SER A 66 -11.72 7.42 3.02
C SER A 66 -10.67 7.17 4.11
N TRP A 67 -9.62 6.39 3.83
CA TRP A 67 -8.59 6.08 4.82
C TRP A 67 -7.57 7.22 4.94
N SER A 68 -7.11 7.45 6.18
CA SER A 68 -5.94 8.29 6.44
C SER A 68 -4.68 7.63 5.90
N GLU A 69 -3.63 8.42 5.68
CA GLU A 69 -2.32 7.88 5.26
C GLU A 69 -1.73 6.92 6.29
N GLU A 70 -1.94 7.20 7.58
CA GLU A 70 -1.55 6.32 8.68
C GLU A 70 -2.26 4.96 8.58
N LYS A 71 -3.59 4.96 8.40
CA LYS A 71 -4.36 3.72 8.24
C LYS A 71 -3.94 2.93 7.00
N VAL A 72 -3.54 3.59 5.92
CA VAL A 72 -2.99 2.93 4.73
C VAL A 72 -1.65 2.26 5.04
N VAL A 73 -0.76 2.93 5.78
CA VAL A 73 0.54 2.35 6.18
C VAL A 73 0.34 1.18 7.13
N GLU A 74 -0.56 1.30 8.10
CA GLU A 74 -0.94 0.20 9.01
C GLU A 74 -1.51 -0.99 8.25
N ALA A 75 -2.43 -0.77 7.30
CA ALA A 75 -3.02 -1.84 6.52
C ALA A 75 -1.98 -2.56 5.64
N ALA A 76 -1.07 -1.80 5.02
CA ALA A 76 0.04 -2.39 4.25
C ALA A 76 0.99 -3.19 5.14
N GLN A 77 1.26 -2.71 6.36
CA GLN A 77 2.11 -3.39 7.34
C GLN A 77 1.46 -4.69 7.82
N GLN A 78 0.19 -4.65 8.25
CA GLN A 78 -0.56 -5.84 8.67
C GLN A 78 -0.67 -6.90 7.57
N ALA A 79 -0.95 -6.47 6.33
CA ALA A 79 -0.98 -7.39 5.19
C ALA A 79 0.39 -8.04 4.97
N TYR A 80 1.47 -7.27 5.01
CA TYR A 80 2.82 -7.78 4.86
C TYR A 80 3.20 -8.77 5.98
N ASP A 81 2.94 -8.42 7.24
CA ASP A 81 3.20 -9.27 8.39
C ASP A 81 2.46 -10.60 8.27
N THR A 82 1.17 -10.57 7.90
CA THR A 82 0.35 -11.77 7.67
C THR A 82 0.98 -12.69 6.63
N ILE A 83 1.51 -12.13 5.53
CA ILE A 83 2.13 -12.92 4.47
C ILE A 83 3.46 -13.55 4.94
N ILE A 84 4.28 -12.79 5.67
CA ILE A 84 5.54 -13.30 6.22
C ILE A 84 5.29 -14.39 7.27
N GLU A 85 4.28 -14.24 8.12
CA GLU A 85 3.87 -15.26 9.10
C GLU A 85 3.40 -16.56 8.44
N GLN A 86 2.83 -16.48 7.23
CA GLN A 86 2.47 -17.65 6.42
C GLN A 86 3.68 -18.33 5.75
N GLY A 87 4.89 -17.76 5.88
CA GLY A 87 6.12 -18.27 5.29
C GLY A 87 6.30 -17.90 3.82
N GLU A 88 5.49 -16.99 3.30
CA GLU A 88 5.54 -16.57 1.90
C GLU A 88 6.58 -15.46 1.71
N ILE A 89 7.59 -15.74 0.88
CA ILE A 89 8.76 -14.86 0.72
C ILE A 89 8.88 -14.23 -0.67
N ASN A 90 8.03 -14.58 -1.63
CA ASN A 90 8.11 -14.06 -3.00
C ASN A 90 6.72 -13.90 -3.62
N GLY A 91 6.61 -13.00 -4.59
CA GLY A 91 5.44 -12.87 -5.45
C GLY A 91 4.40 -11.88 -4.93
N LYS A 92 3.23 -11.90 -5.58
CA LYS A 92 2.09 -11.05 -5.25
C LYS A 92 1.09 -11.85 -4.41
N HIS A 93 0.68 -11.27 -3.30
CA HIS A 93 -0.27 -11.84 -2.36
C HIS A 93 -1.40 -10.85 -2.11
N THR A 94 -2.56 -11.36 -1.69
CA THR A 94 -3.71 -10.54 -1.31
C THR A 94 -4.17 -10.95 0.08
N VAL A 95 -4.31 -9.98 0.96
CA VAL A 95 -4.78 -10.17 2.34
C VAL A 95 -5.92 -9.22 2.60
N GLU A 96 -6.99 -9.70 3.24
CA GLU A 96 -8.06 -8.83 3.70
C GLU A 96 -7.64 -8.11 4.99
N VAL A 97 -7.65 -6.78 4.97
CA VAL A 97 -7.37 -5.94 6.15
C VAL A 97 -8.43 -4.87 6.26
N TYR A 98 -9.05 -4.75 7.43
CA TYR A 98 -10.18 -3.84 7.65
C TYR A 98 -11.36 -4.04 6.68
N GLY A 99 -11.58 -5.27 6.20
CA GLY A 99 -12.63 -5.62 5.25
C GLY A 99 -12.35 -5.21 3.79
N GLU A 100 -11.11 -4.86 3.45
CA GLU A 100 -10.68 -4.50 2.10
C GLU A 100 -9.49 -5.37 1.67
N GLU A 101 -9.42 -5.71 0.38
CA GLU A 101 -8.28 -6.43 -0.18
C GLU A 101 -7.05 -5.54 -0.29
N ILE A 102 -5.98 -5.95 0.38
CA ILE A 102 -4.65 -5.34 0.27
C ILE A 102 -3.75 -6.28 -0.52
N ASN A 103 -3.32 -5.81 -1.68
CA ASN A 103 -2.39 -6.53 -2.54
C ASN A 103 -0.96 -6.12 -2.13
N VAL A 104 -0.08 -7.09 -1.89
CA VAL A 104 1.32 -6.85 -1.53
C VAL A 104 2.24 -7.64 -2.46
N TYR A 105 3.29 -6.99 -2.95
CA TYR A 105 4.38 -7.67 -3.65
C TYR A 105 5.59 -7.82 -2.72
N ILE A 106 6.13 -9.03 -2.62
CA ILE A 106 7.29 -9.39 -1.80
C ILE A 106 8.37 -10.01 -2.71
N ASP A 107 9.63 -9.70 -2.42
CA ASP A 107 10.79 -10.30 -3.09
C ASP A 107 11.84 -10.68 -2.04
N ASN A 108 12.15 -11.97 -1.94
CA ASN A 108 13.05 -12.56 -0.96
C ASN A 108 12.79 -12.07 0.48
N GLY A 109 11.52 -12.15 0.90
CA GLY A 109 11.05 -11.73 2.22
C GLY A 109 11.12 -10.23 2.46
N LYS A 110 11.26 -9.40 1.41
CA LYS A 110 11.29 -7.95 1.51
C LYS A 110 10.06 -7.32 0.89
N PHE A 111 9.49 -6.36 1.60
CA PHE A 111 8.38 -5.56 1.11
C PHE A 111 8.74 -4.79 -0.18
N GLY A 112 8.02 -5.07 -1.26
CA GLY A 112 8.18 -4.43 -2.56
C GLY A 112 7.25 -3.25 -2.77
N THR A 113 5.93 -3.46 -2.71
CA THR A 113 4.88 -2.42 -2.76
C THR A 113 3.57 -2.99 -2.21
N ALA A 114 2.61 -2.11 -1.90
CA ALA A 114 1.24 -2.50 -1.61
C ALA A 114 0.23 -1.53 -2.23
N TYR A 115 -0.95 -2.04 -2.57
CA TYR A 115 -2.05 -1.29 -3.17
C TYR A 115 -3.40 -1.94 -2.87
N GLY A 116 -4.46 -1.14 -2.79
CA GLY A 116 -5.83 -1.66 -2.67
C GLY A 116 -6.46 -2.03 -4.02
N SER A 117 -7.74 -2.37 -4.02
CA SER A 117 -8.47 -2.83 -5.21
C SER A 117 -9.32 -1.74 -5.91
N HIS A 118 -9.32 -0.49 -5.43
CA HIS A 118 -10.12 0.60 -6.00
C HIS A 118 -9.49 1.13 -7.29
N HIS A 119 -10.29 1.48 -8.28
CA HIS A 119 -9.84 2.04 -9.56
C HIS A 119 -10.55 3.36 -9.84
N TYR A 120 -9.85 4.28 -10.51
CA TYR A 120 -10.35 5.62 -10.81
C TYR A 120 -9.97 6.03 -12.22
N THR A 121 -10.67 7.03 -12.72
CA THR A 121 -10.39 7.78 -13.96
C THR A 121 -9.97 9.21 -13.61
N LEU A 122 -9.53 10.00 -14.60
CA LEU A 122 -9.24 11.42 -14.38
C LEU A 122 -10.46 12.21 -13.90
N ASP A 123 -11.65 11.84 -14.38
CA ASP A 123 -12.91 12.50 -14.02
C ASP A 123 -13.20 12.35 -12.52
N ASP A 124 -12.88 11.21 -11.90
CA ASP A 124 -13.03 11.00 -10.46
C ASP A 124 -12.15 11.97 -9.65
N PHE A 125 -10.99 12.35 -10.19
CA PHE A 125 -10.11 13.37 -9.60
C PHE A 125 -10.58 14.81 -9.88
N GLY A 126 -11.61 14.99 -10.71
CA GLY A 126 -12.15 16.28 -11.14
C GLY A 126 -11.34 16.93 -12.26
N LEU A 127 -10.77 16.14 -13.18
CA LEU A 127 -9.89 16.58 -14.27
C LEU A 127 -10.41 16.25 -15.66
#